data_AF-A0A2T4BS22-F1
#
_entry.id   AF-A0A2T4BS22-F1
#
_cell.length_a   1.000
_cell.length_b   1.000
_cell.length_c   1.000
_cell.angle_alpha   90.00
_cell.angle_beta   90.00
_cell.angle_gamma   90.00
#
_symmetry.space_group_name_H-M   'P 1'
#
loop_
_entity.id
_entity.type
_entity.pdbx_description
1 polymer ?
#
loop_
_entity_poly.entity_id
_entity_poly.type
_entity_poly.pdbx_seq_one_letter_code
_entity_poly.pdbx_strand_id
1 'polypeptide(L)'
;GGISNGMPIFFRVAFKPPATIGQDQTTALYDASGEGVLAAKGRHDPCVVPRAVPIVEAMAALAIADAVMAQHARQVSINMHKSS
;
A
#
# COMPACT_ATOMS: atom_id res chain seq x y z
N GLY A 1 9.17 16.37 10.83
CA GLY A 1 9.68 15.22 11.60
C GLY A 1 8.56 14.32 12.04
N GLY A 2 7.98 13.52 11.14
CA GLY A 2 7.03 12.46 11.47
C GLY A 2 5.63 12.88 11.99
N ILE A 3 5.34 14.17 12.11
CA ILE A 3 4.08 14.70 12.64
C ILE A 3 3.51 15.69 11.63
N SER A 4 2.18 15.73 11.49
CA SER A 4 1.48 16.70 10.66
C SER A 4 1.65 18.13 11.19
N ASN A 5 1.64 19.09 10.28
CA ASN A 5 1.80 20.52 10.60
C ASN A 5 0.58 21.36 10.16
N GLY A 6 -0.53 20.71 9.81
CA GLY A 6 -1.76 21.36 9.33
C GLY A 6 -1.79 21.68 7.83
N MET A 7 -0.68 21.50 7.11
CA MET A 7 -0.66 21.64 5.65
C MET A 7 -1.15 20.37 4.94
N PRO A 8 -1.54 20.45 3.65
CA PRO A 8 -1.85 19.27 2.86
C PRO A 8 -0.68 18.27 2.84
N ILE A 9 -0.99 16.98 2.99
CA ILE A 9 -0.01 15.89 2.96
C ILE A 9 0.17 15.46 1.51
N PHE A 10 1.37 15.65 0.97
CA PHE A 10 1.74 15.19 -0.37
C PHE A 10 2.69 14.02 -0.31
N PHE A 11 2.45 12.99 -1.12
CA PHE A 11 3.34 11.86 -1.32
C PHE A 11 3.23 11.33 -2.74
N ARG A 12 4.27 10.64 -3.20
CA ARG A 12 4.31 9.99 -4.51
C ARG A 12 4.48 8.50 -4.29
N VAL A 13 3.71 7.71 -5.04
CA VAL A 13 3.77 6.24 -4.97
C VAL A 13 4.24 5.72 -6.30
N ALA A 14 5.31 4.92 -6.28
CA ALA A 14 5.80 4.22 -7.45
C ALA A 14 5.22 2.80 -7.46
N PHE A 15 4.70 2.40 -8.62
CA PHE A 15 4.24 1.03 -8.86
C PHE A 15 5.19 0.35 -9.82
N LYS A 16 5.67 -0.84 -9.44
CA LYS A 16 6.37 -1.69 -10.39
C LYS A 16 5.41 -2.11 -11.52
N PRO A 17 5.92 -2.43 -12.71
CA PRO A 17 5.10 -3.06 -13.75
C PRO A 17 4.43 -4.35 -13.25
N PRO A 18 3.28 -4.74 -13.86
CA PRO A 18 2.72 -6.07 -13.66
C PRO A 18 3.80 -7.14 -13.81
N ALA A 19 3.87 -8.09 -12.87
CA ALA A 19 4.89 -9.16 -12.93
C ALA A 19 4.68 -10.06 -14.14
N THR A 20 3.41 -10.29 -14.47
CA THR A 20 2.97 -11.16 -15.54
C THR A 20 2.74 -10.36 -16.82
N ILE A 21 3.45 -10.76 -17.87
CA ILE A 21 3.30 -10.22 -19.22
C ILE A 21 2.99 -11.37 -20.16
N GLY A 22 2.46 -11.08 -21.35
CA GLY A 22 2.10 -12.10 -22.34
C GLY A 22 3.29 -12.79 -23.03
N GLN A 23 4.50 -12.63 -22.50
CA GLN A 23 5.72 -13.28 -23.00
C GLN A 23 6.12 -14.38 -22.03
N ASP A 24 6.77 -15.41 -22.56
CA ASP A 24 7.33 -16.48 -21.75
C ASP A 24 8.45 -15.92 -20.86
N GLN A 25 8.37 -16.20 -19.56
CA GLN A 25 9.33 -15.72 -18.56
C GLN A 25 10.08 -16.89 -17.94
N THR A 26 11.40 -16.83 -17.91
CA THR A 26 12.22 -17.80 -17.16
C THR A 26 12.00 -17.58 -15.65
N THR A 27 11.74 -18.66 -14.92
CA THR A 27 11.51 -18.66 -13.47
C THR A 27 12.12 -19.92 -12.85
N ALA A 28 12.21 -20.00 -11.53
CA ALA A 28 12.60 -21.24 -10.85
C ALA A 28 11.40 -22.20 -10.71
N LEU A 29 11.67 -23.51 -10.82
CA LEU A 29 10.70 -24.56 -10.49
C LEU A 29 10.61 -24.76 -8.97
N TYR A 30 9.42 -25.13 -8.48
CA TYR A 30 9.17 -25.31 -7.04
C TYR A 30 10.00 -26.43 -6.40
N ASP A 31 10.38 -27.45 -7.18
CA ASP A 31 11.19 -28.58 -6.75
C ASP A 31 12.70 -28.30 -6.80
N ALA A 32 13.09 -27.06 -7.11
CA ALA A 32 14.47 -26.62 -7.29
C ALA A 32 15.26 -27.43 -8.33
N SER A 33 14.58 -28.14 -9.23
CA SER A 33 15.22 -28.94 -10.29
C SER A 33 15.90 -28.10 -11.36
N GLY A 34 15.61 -26.80 -11.41
CA GLY A 34 16.25 -25.84 -12.31
C GLY A 34 15.31 -24.74 -12.79
N GLU A 35 15.61 -24.22 -13.99
CA GLU A 35 14.81 -23.20 -14.65
C GLU A 35 13.54 -23.81 -15.29
N GLY A 36 12.43 -23.11 -15.12
CA GLY A 36 11.15 -23.37 -15.77
C GLY A 36 10.69 -22.15 -16.57
N VAL A 37 9.66 -22.35 -17.39
CA VAL A 37 9.05 -21.28 -18.19
C VAL A 37 7.65 -20.98 -17.67
N LEU A 38 7.43 -19.73 -17.26
CA LEU A 38 6.11 -19.19 -16.93
C LEU A 38 5.47 -18.64 -18.20
N ALA A 39 4.61 -19.45 -18.83
CA ALA A 39 3.79 -19.06 -19.97
C ALA A 39 2.41 -18.58 -19.47
N ALA A 40 2.31 -17.30 -19.11
CA ALA A 40 1.06 -16.74 -18.61
C ALA A 40 0.06 -16.48 -19.74
N LYS A 41 -0.92 -17.38 -19.88
CA LYS A 41 -2.02 -17.27 -20.84
C LYS A 41 -3.21 -16.56 -20.21
N GLY A 42 -3.67 -15.46 -20.82
CA GLY A 42 -4.89 -14.77 -20.39
C GLY A 42 -4.82 -13.25 -20.55
N ARG A 43 -5.92 -12.57 -20.18
CA ARG A 43 -5.98 -11.10 -20.18
C ARG A 43 -5.33 -10.59 -18.89
N HIS A 44 -4.10 -10.10 -19.01
CA HIS A 44 -3.40 -9.41 -17.93
C HIS A 44 -3.55 -7.91 -18.10
N ASP A 45 -3.55 -7.20 -16.98
CA ASP A 45 -3.60 -5.76 -17.04
C ASP A 45 -2.27 -5.18 -17.53
N PRO A 46 -2.28 -4.41 -18.63
CA PRO A 46 -1.06 -3.79 -19.16
C PRO A 46 -0.55 -2.67 -18.23
N CYS A 47 -1.41 -2.13 -17.36
CA CYS A 47 -1.07 -1.09 -16.41
C CYS A 47 -1.90 -1.24 -15.12
N VAL A 48 -1.23 -1.28 -13.97
CA VAL A 48 -1.89 -1.36 -12.65
C VAL A 48 -2.26 0.01 -12.08
N VAL A 49 -1.66 1.09 -12.61
CA VAL A 49 -1.73 2.43 -12.02
C VAL A 49 -3.17 2.98 -11.92
N PRO A 50 -4.04 2.87 -12.94
CA PRO A 50 -5.40 3.40 -12.84
C PRO A 50 -6.22 2.79 -11.69
N ARG A 51 -6.02 1.49 -11.41
CA ARG A 51 -6.67 0.83 -10.26
C ARG A 51 -5.98 1.12 -8.94
N ALA A 52 -4.70 1.47 -8.96
CA ALA A 52 -3.93 1.71 -7.75
C ALA A 52 -4.28 3.05 -7.09
N VAL A 53 -4.69 4.06 -7.85
CA VAL A 53 -5.07 5.38 -7.32
C VAL A 53 -6.13 5.30 -6.21
N PRO A 54 -7.33 4.71 -6.44
CA PRO A 54 -8.34 4.64 -5.38
C PRO A 54 -7.89 3.79 -4.18
N ILE A 55 -7.03 2.79 -4.39
CA ILE A 55 -6.46 1.99 -3.29
C ILE A 55 -5.54 2.85 -2.43
N VAL A 56 -4.66 3.63 -3.04
CA VAL A 56 -3.73 4.51 -2.33
C VAL A 56 -4.47 5.59 -1.54
N GLU A 57 -5.50 6.19 -2.13
CA GLU A 57 -6.35 7.18 -1.46
C GLU A 57 -7.05 6.59 -0.23
N ALA A 58 -7.64 5.40 -0.38
CA ALA A 58 -8.28 4.69 0.73
C ALA A 58 -7.28 4.35 1.84
N MET A 59 -6.08 3.85 1.49
CA MET A 59 -5.05 3.52 2.48
C MET A 59 -4.54 4.76 3.20
N ALA A 60 -4.37 5.88 2.51
CA ALA A 60 -4.00 7.15 3.13
C ALA A 60 -5.08 7.63 4.12
N ALA A 61 -6.36 7.53 3.74
CA ALA A 61 -7.47 7.88 4.62
C ALA A 61 -7.51 7.00 5.89
N LEU A 62 -7.31 5.68 5.75
CA LEU A 62 -7.26 4.76 6.88
C LEU A 62 -6.08 5.06 7.82
N ALA A 63 -4.89 5.29 7.27
CA ALA A 63 -3.71 5.61 8.07
C ALA A 63 -3.88 6.94 8.85
N ILE A 64 -4.50 7.94 8.23
CA ILE A 64 -4.81 9.22 8.89
C ILE A 64 -5.88 9.01 9.97
N ALA A 65 -6.93 8.25 9.70
CA ALA A 65 -7.98 7.97 10.67
C ALA A 65 -7.43 7.26 11.92
N ASP A 66 -6.54 6.28 11.73
CA ASP A 66 -5.85 5.60 12.84
C ASP A 66 -5.01 6.59 13.68
N ALA A 67 -4.20 7.42 13.04
CA ALA A 67 -3.40 8.43 13.72
C ALA A 67 -4.28 9.43 14.51
N VAL A 68 -5.43 9.81 13.95
CA VAL A 68 -6.41 10.67 14.61
C VAL A 68 -7.01 9.99 15.83
N MET A 69 -7.44 8.72 15.71
CA MET A 69 -8.01 7.97 16.84
C MET A 69 -6.98 7.77 17.96
N ALA A 70 -5.74 7.43 17.63
CA ALA A 70 -4.66 7.31 18.60
C ALA A 70 -4.40 8.63 19.34
N GLN A 71 -4.45 9.76 18.63
CA GLN A 71 -4.32 11.07 19.25
C GLN A 71 -5.51 11.43 20.15
N HIS A 72 -6.74 11.11 19.74
CA HIS A 72 -7.93 11.32 20.56
C HIS A 72 -7.88 10.50 21.85
N ALA A 73 -7.48 9.22 21.77
CA ALA A 73 -7.35 8.36 22.94
C ALA A 73 -6.35 8.94 23.98
N ARG A 74 -5.22 9.49 23.52
CA ARG A 74 -4.26 10.18 24.39
C ARG A 74 -4.86 11.43 25.05
N GLN A 75 -5.59 12.25 24.30
CA GLN A 75 -6.22 13.46 24.84
C GLN A 75 -7.29 13.12 25.88
N VAL A 76 -8.11 12.10 25.61
CA VAL A 76 -9.14 11.63 26.55
C VAL A 76 -8.50 11.17 27.85
N SER A 77 -7.43 10.37 27.81
CA SER A 77 -6.78 9.91 29.05
C SER A 77 -6.19 11.06 29.88
N ILE A 78 -5.58 12.06 29.22
CA ILE A 78 -5.06 13.26 29.87
C ILE A 78 -6.19 14.06 30.53
N ASN A 79 -7.32 14.22 29.84
CA ASN A 79 -8.46 14.97 30.36
C ASN A 79 -9.08 14.28 31.57
N MET A 80 -9.24 12.95 31.54
CA MET A 80 -9.74 12.19 32.69
C MET A 80 -8.84 12.31 33.93
N HIS A 81 -7.52 12.34 33.74
CA HIS A 81 -6.56 12.54 34.83
C HIS A 81 -6.61 13.95 35.44
N LYS A 82 -6.98 14.98 34.67
CA LYS A 82 -7.11 16.36 35.16
C LYS A 82 -8.43 16.63 35.88
N SER A 83 -9.44 15.82 35.60
CA SER A 83 -10.79 15.92 36.18
C SER A 83 -10.97 15.10 37.46
N SER A 84 -9.97 14.31 37.86
CA SER A 84 -9.92 13.55 39.12
C SER A 84 -9.02 14.26 40.12
#